data_AF-A0A819DAH6-F1
#
_entry.id   AF-A0A819DAH6-F1
#
_cell.length_a   1.000
_cell.length_b   1.000
_cell.length_c   1.000
_cell.angle_alpha   90.00
_cell.angle_beta   90.00
_cell.angle_gamma   90.00
#
_symmetry.space_group_name_H-M   'P 1'
#
loop_
_entity.id
_entity.type
_entity.pdbx_description
1 polymer ?
#
loop_
_entity_poly.entity_id
_entity_poly.type
_entity_poly.pdbx_seq_one_letter_code
_entity_poly.pdbx_strand_id
1 'polypeptide(L)'
;MTKAVWHWNSNSNPWCPKQEPHWTKYSDIDNEIIENAYQNHQKHVELDAYLIDLEHNVQKKKSNHNKQRPIRRILIEKDHNLRNERFFIPPKLTKTFSSYSAFHSNFIQEWTTRNFNIMHDMKKIVQNAADGIIHEGHLLGQDNEAKWLGNTLLQFKNSTEKEINKCCVRLYTHESFLYILLNKTLREDDMSKVDTLGPFAYLLHMSSSNLKEHLYQGIVYRGAKLETDMINDYKKALNDGCRSWNGFTSTSRNRQYAGKFGNVLFIIDILHSGTAIDVSSLSEFSNEEEVLINAGWNFSINSIEFDHDGKQIIHIKQD
;
A
#
# COMPACT_ATOMS: atom_id res chain seq x y z
N MET A 1 16.02 -14.59 -9.58
CA MET A 1 15.15 -15.68 -9.10
C MET A 1 13.87 -15.59 -9.90
N THR A 2 13.44 -16.65 -10.58
CA THR A 2 12.21 -16.64 -11.38
C THR A 2 10.99 -16.72 -10.47
N LYS A 3 10.08 -15.74 -10.53
CA LYS A 3 8.80 -15.74 -9.80
C LYS A 3 7.69 -16.28 -10.72
N ALA A 4 6.81 -17.11 -10.16
CA ALA A 4 5.61 -17.56 -10.85
C ALA A 4 4.50 -16.53 -10.70
N VAL A 5 3.82 -16.21 -11.80
CA VAL A 5 2.72 -15.24 -11.83
C VAL A 5 1.58 -15.78 -12.67
N TRP A 6 0.40 -15.71 -12.10
CA TRP A 6 -0.87 -16.12 -12.66
C TRP A 6 -1.55 -14.95 -13.36
N HIS A 7 -2.16 -15.25 -14.49
CA HIS A 7 -2.91 -14.31 -15.31
C HIS A 7 -4.25 -14.92 -15.70
N TRP A 8 -5.22 -14.06 -16.00
CA TRP A 8 -6.51 -14.44 -16.56
C TRP A 8 -6.77 -13.73 -17.88
N ASN A 9 -7.51 -14.37 -18.79
CA ASN A 9 -7.87 -13.76 -20.07
C ASN A 9 -9.01 -12.75 -19.87
N SER A 10 -8.72 -11.47 -20.06
CA SER A 10 -9.61 -10.35 -19.79
C SER A 10 -10.42 -9.85 -20.98
N ASN A 11 -10.34 -10.53 -22.13
CA ASN A 11 -11.20 -10.25 -23.29
C ASN A 11 -12.69 -10.29 -22.92
N SER A 12 -13.52 -9.50 -23.59
CA SER A 12 -14.99 -9.54 -23.41
C SER A 12 -15.57 -10.94 -23.70
N ASN A 13 -15.07 -11.59 -24.76
CA ASN A 13 -15.27 -13.01 -25.03
C ASN A 13 -13.92 -13.75 -24.96
N PRO A 14 -13.57 -14.35 -23.81
CA PRO A 14 -12.27 -14.98 -23.60
C PRO A 14 -12.07 -16.30 -24.36
N TRP A 15 -13.13 -16.83 -25.00
CA TRP A 15 -13.11 -18.08 -25.75
C TRP A 15 -13.17 -17.87 -27.27
N CYS A 16 -13.12 -16.61 -27.74
CA CYS A 16 -13.13 -16.30 -29.16
C CYS A 16 -11.80 -16.70 -29.81
N PRO A 17 -11.76 -17.68 -30.73
CA PRO A 17 -10.51 -18.15 -31.33
C PRO A 17 -9.87 -17.14 -32.29
N LYS A 18 -10.64 -16.15 -32.75
CA LYS A 18 -10.18 -15.09 -33.67
C LYS A 18 -9.59 -13.88 -32.97
N GLN A 19 -9.71 -13.81 -31.64
CA GLN A 19 -9.23 -12.67 -30.86
C GLN A 19 -7.98 -13.08 -30.08
N GLU A 20 -6.91 -12.30 -30.21
CA GLU A 20 -5.73 -12.51 -29.38
C GLU A 20 -6.09 -12.36 -27.89
N PRO A 21 -5.67 -13.29 -27.03
CA PRO A 21 -5.92 -13.19 -25.60
C PRO A 21 -5.24 -11.98 -24.95
N HIS A 22 -6.02 -11.08 -24.35
CA HIS A 22 -5.49 -10.09 -23.44
C HIS A 22 -5.35 -10.71 -22.05
N TRP A 23 -4.12 -10.81 -21.55
CA TRP A 23 -3.84 -11.44 -20.25
C TRP A 23 -3.62 -10.38 -19.19
N THR A 24 -4.43 -10.41 -18.15
CA THR A 24 -4.32 -9.52 -17.00
C THR A 24 -3.80 -10.30 -15.80
N LYS A 25 -2.83 -9.73 -15.09
CA LYS A 25 -2.27 -10.31 -13.86
C LYS A 25 -3.35 -10.36 -12.77
N TYR A 26 -3.34 -11.38 -11.93
CA TYR A 26 -4.08 -11.31 -10.66
C TYR A 26 -3.42 -10.29 -9.71
N SER A 27 -4.11 -9.89 -8.63
CA SER A 27 -3.46 -9.12 -7.55
C SER A 27 -2.30 -9.92 -6.96
N ASP A 28 -1.38 -9.26 -6.24
CA ASP A 28 -0.24 -9.98 -5.67
C ASP A 28 -0.69 -11.04 -4.67
N ILE A 29 -1.71 -10.75 -3.85
CA ILE A 29 -2.20 -11.69 -2.86
C ILE A 29 -2.93 -12.85 -3.51
N ASP A 30 -3.76 -12.59 -4.53
CA ASP A 30 -4.39 -13.66 -5.31
C ASP A 30 -3.31 -14.55 -5.95
N ASN A 31 -2.23 -13.96 -6.47
CA ASN A 31 -1.10 -14.73 -7.00
C ASN A 31 -0.45 -15.63 -5.94
N GLU A 32 -0.19 -15.12 -4.74
CA GLU A 32 0.37 -15.91 -3.64
C GLU A 32 -0.58 -17.04 -3.22
N ILE A 33 -1.89 -16.76 -3.14
CA ILE A 33 -2.92 -17.76 -2.81
C ILE A 33 -2.98 -18.86 -3.88
N ILE A 34 -3.04 -18.50 -5.17
CA ILE A 34 -3.11 -19.45 -6.28
C ILE A 34 -1.81 -20.27 -6.37
N GLU A 35 -0.66 -19.62 -6.30
CA GLU A 35 0.64 -20.30 -6.43
C GLU A 35 0.89 -21.26 -5.28
N ASN A 36 0.55 -20.88 -4.04
CA ASN A 36 0.64 -21.77 -2.89
C ASN A 36 -0.26 -23.00 -3.06
N ALA A 37 -1.50 -22.81 -3.49
CA ALA A 37 -2.43 -23.91 -3.75
C ALA A 37 -1.92 -24.84 -4.87
N TYR A 38 -1.37 -24.28 -5.94
CA TYR A 38 -0.76 -25.03 -7.04
C TYR A 38 0.44 -25.87 -6.57
N GLN A 39 1.35 -25.28 -5.79
CA GLN A 39 2.51 -25.98 -5.21
C GLN A 39 2.09 -27.10 -4.26
N ASN A 40 0.95 -26.94 -3.58
CA ASN A 40 0.35 -27.95 -2.71
C ASN A 40 -0.57 -28.94 -3.44
N HIS A 41 -0.55 -28.97 -4.78
CA HIS A 41 -1.35 -29.87 -5.61
C HIS A 41 -2.86 -29.81 -5.35
N GLN A 42 -3.35 -28.64 -4.93
CA GLN A 42 -4.79 -28.42 -4.78
C GLN A 42 -5.45 -28.32 -6.15
N LYS A 43 -6.67 -28.86 -6.27
CA LYS A 43 -7.45 -28.81 -7.52
C LYS A 43 -8.20 -27.48 -7.70
N HIS A 44 -8.60 -26.88 -6.58
CA HIS A 44 -9.44 -25.70 -6.56
C HIS A 44 -8.91 -24.70 -5.55
N VAL A 45 -9.06 -23.41 -5.86
CA VAL A 45 -8.67 -22.30 -4.99
C VAL A 45 -9.82 -21.32 -4.91
N GLU A 46 -10.19 -20.92 -3.70
CA GLU A 46 -11.20 -19.87 -3.50
C GLU A 46 -10.54 -18.51 -3.32
N LEU A 47 -10.90 -17.59 -4.21
CA LEU A 47 -10.65 -16.16 -4.08
C LEU A 47 -11.96 -15.46 -3.72
N ASP A 48 -11.91 -14.16 -3.43
CA ASP A 48 -13.10 -13.43 -2.98
C ASP A 48 -14.21 -13.37 -4.03
N ALA A 49 -13.87 -13.04 -5.28
CA ALA A 49 -14.85 -12.98 -6.38
C ALA A 49 -14.91 -14.25 -7.25
N TYR A 50 -13.93 -15.16 -7.12
CA TYR A 50 -13.71 -16.23 -8.09
C TYR A 50 -13.39 -17.56 -7.41
N LEU A 51 -13.75 -18.65 -8.10
CA LEU A 51 -13.22 -19.99 -7.86
C LEU A 51 -12.23 -20.30 -8.99
N ILE A 52 -11.00 -20.64 -8.64
CA ILE A 52 -9.96 -21.06 -9.56
C ILE A 52 -9.96 -22.58 -9.64
N ASP A 53 -10.08 -23.10 -10.85
CA ASP A 53 -9.99 -24.52 -11.20
C ASP A 53 -8.62 -24.75 -11.85
N LEU A 54 -7.67 -25.25 -11.05
CA LEU A 54 -6.28 -25.45 -11.47
C LEU A 54 -6.12 -26.67 -12.39
N GLU A 55 -7.03 -27.64 -12.29
CA GLU A 55 -7.04 -28.84 -13.15
C GLU A 55 -7.40 -28.46 -14.59
N HIS A 56 -8.37 -27.57 -14.76
CA HIS A 56 -8.82 -27.11 -16.08
C HIS A 56 -8.21 -25.77 -16.52
N ASN A 57 -7.43 -25.11 -15.66
CA ASN A 57 -6.89 -23.76 -15.87
C ASN A 57 -7.97 -22.71 -16.20
N VAL A 58 -9.00 -22.63 -15.35
CA VAL A 58 -10.13 -21.72 -15.55
C VAL A 58 -10.51 -21.02 -14.24
N GLN A 59 -10.80 -19.72 -14.30
CA GLN A 59 -11.50 -19.02 -13.23
C GLN A 59 -13.01 -18.99 -13.50
N LYS A 60 -13.81 -19.16 -12.45
CA LYS A 60 -15.28 -19.13 -12.50
C LYS A 60 -15.76 -18.04 -11.53
N LYS A 61 -16.58 -17.09 -12.00
CA LYS A 61 -17.13 -16.05 -11.12
C LYS A 61 -18.12 -16.66 -10.11
N LYS A 62 -17.93 -16.43 -8.81
CA LYS A 62 -18.80 -16.99 -7.76
C LYS A 62 -20.27 -16.58 -7.91
N SER A 63 -20.52 -15.33 -8.32
CA SER A 63 -21.89 -14.84 -8.57
C SER A 63 -22.53 -15.33 -9.87
N ASN A 64 -21.75 -15.91 -10.80
CA ASN A 64 -22.27 -16.46 -12.05
C ASN A 64 -21.26 -17.46 -12.64
N HIS A 65 -21.47 -18.74 -12.38
CA HIS A 65 -20.58 -19.82 -12.82
C HIS A 65 -20.49 -19.98 -14.35
N ASN A 66 -21.40 -19.39 -15.12
CA ASN A 66 -21.30 -19.36 -16.59
C ASN A 66 -20.28 -18.33 -17.07
N LYS A 67 -19.89 -17.37 -16.22
CA LYS A 67 -18.79 -16.43 -16.52
C LYS A 67 -17.46 -17.07 -16.16
N GLN A 68 -16.89 -17.77 -17.13
CA GLN A 68 -15.62 -18.46 -17.01
C GLN A 68 -14.55 -17.81 -17.89
N ARG A 69 -13.30 -17.82 -17.42
CA ARG A 69 -12.16 -17.27 -18.17
C ARG A 69 -10.96 -18.21 -18.02
N PRO A 70 -10.22 -18.51 -19.10
CA PRO A 70 -8.93 -19.19 -19.01
C PRO A 70 -7.97 -18.46 -18.10
N ILE A 71 -7.11 -19.21 -17.41
CA ILE A 71 -5.99 -18.71 -16.64
C ILE A 71 -4.69 -19.32 -17.16
N ARG A 72 -3.56 -18.71 -16.83
CA ARG A 72 -2.24 -19.29 -17.11
C ARG A 72 -1.23 -18.90 -16.05
N ARG A 73 -0.25 -19.78 -15.85
CA ARG A 73 0.94 -19.55 -15.04
C ARG A 73 2.12 -19.18 -15.93
N ILE A 74 2.86 -18.14 -15.58
CA ILE A 74 4.04 -17.67 -16.30
C ILE A 74 5.20 -17.57 -15.31
N LEU A 75 6.41 -17.94 -15.73
CA LEU A 75 7.63 -17.66 -14.97
C LEU A 75 8.25 -16.36 -15.48
N ILE A 76 8.45 -15.39 -14.60
CA ILE A 76 9.06 -14.10 -14.92
C ILE A 76 10.35 -13.92 -14.11
N GLU A 77 11.36 -13.31 -14.73
CA GLU A 77 12.65 -13.05 -14.07
C GLU A 77 12.61 -11.79 -13.19
N LYS A 78 11.83 -10.79 -13.60
CA LYS A 78 11.59 -9.53 -12.87
C LYS A 78 10.17 -9.04 -13.15
N ASP A 79 9.43 -8.66 -12.12
CA ASP A 79 8.18 -7.95 -12.29
C ASP A 79 8.48 -6.47 -12.59
N HIS A 80 8.09 -6.03 -13.78
CA HIS A 80 8.24 -4.65 -14.23
C HIS A 80 6.94 -3.84 -14.09
N ASN A 81 5.89 -4.44 -13.53
CA ASN A 81 4.63 -3.73 -13.34
C ASN A 81 4.79 -2.66 -12.27
N LEU A 82 4.44 -1.42 -12.63
CA LEU A 82 4.36 -0.31 -11.70
C LEU A 82 2.95 -0.29 -11.09
N ARG A 83 2.87 -0.21 -9.77
CA ARG A 83 1.59 -0.12 -9.07
C ARG A 83 1.03 1.30 -9.19
N ASN A 84 0.12 1.49 -10.13
CA ASN A 84 -0.55 2.77 -10.34
C ASN A 84 -1.19 3.30 -9.04
N GLU A 85 -1.85 2.44 -8.26
CA GLU A 85 -2.60 2.85 -7.06
C GLU A 85 -1.71 3.50 -5.99
N ARG A 86 -0.41 3.20 -5.96
CA ARG A 86 0.55 3.78 -5.01
C ARG A 86 0.90 5.23 -5.32
N PHE A 87 0.92 5.57 -6.59
CA PHE A 87 1.43 6.84 -7.12
C PHE A 87 0.40 7.67 -7.89
N PHE A 88 -0.82 7.15 -8.11
CA PHE A 88 -1.83 7.80 -8.95
C PHE A 88 -3.11 8.19 -8.21
N ILE A 89 -3.58 7.37 -7.26
CA ILE A 89 -4.93 7.54 -6.69
C ILE A 89 -4.85 7.78 -5.18
N PRO A 90 -4.90 9.03 -4.71
CA PRO A 90 -5.59 9.28 -3.46
C PRO A 90 -7.08 8.95 -3.70
N PRO A 91 -7.76 8.19 -2.81
CA PRO A 91 -9.21 8.29 -2.71
C PRO A 91 -9.58 9.77 -2.62
N LYS A 92 -10.70 10.19 -3.20
CA LYS A 92 -11.20 11.58 -3.13
C LYS A 92 -11.02 12.14 -1.71
N LEU A 93 -9.94 12.91 -1.51
CA LEU A 93 -9.57 13.36 -0.18
C LEU A 93 -10.52 14.47 0.22
N THR A 94 -11.07 14.36 1.42
CA THR A 94 -11.91 15.42 2.00
C THR A 94 -11.07 16.57 2.55
N LYS A 95 -9.77 16.34 2.80
CA LYS A 95 -8.82 17.32 3.34
C LYS A 95 -7.46 17.24 2.62
N THR A 96 -6.85 18.39 2.32
CA THR A 96 -5.51 18.48 1.72
C THR A 96 -4.39 18.26 2.74
N PHE A 97 -4.58 18.80 3.94
CA PHE A 97 -3.67 18.69 5.08
C PHE A 97 -4.46 18.33 6.35
N SER A 98 -3.79 17.78 7.35
CA SER A 98 -4.33 17.72 8.70
C SER A 98 -3.96 18.98 9.51
N SER A 99 -4.68 19.22 10.60
CA SER A 99 -4.24 20.15 11.63
C SER A 99 -2.88 19.68 12.15
N TYR A 100 -1.93 20.61 12.32
CA TYR A 100 -0.60 20.30 12.84
C TYR A 100 -0.67 19.37 14.06
N SER A 101 -0.09 18.18 13.93
CA SER A 101 0.12 17.26 15.05
C SER A 101 1.60 17.14 15.33
N ALA A 102 1.95 17.12 16.62
CA ALA A 102 3.31 16.95 17.05
C ALA A 102 3.72 15.49 16.80
N PHE A 103 4.54 15.26 15.78
CA PHE A 103 5.35 14.06 15.52
C PHE A 103 4.62 12.75 15.16
N HIS A 104 3.31 12.62 15.36
CA HIS A 104 2.54 11.40 15.03
C HIS A 104 1.18 11.71 14.42
N SER A 105 0.66 10.81 13.58
CA SER A 105 -0.75 10.84 13.19
C SER A 105 -1.65 10.72 14.42
N ASN A 106 -2.66 11.59 14.54
CA ASN A 106 -3.64 11.58 15.64
C ASN A 106 -4.23 10.17 15.86
N PHE A 107 -4.47 9.44 14.78
CA PHE A 107 -5.00 8.08 14.80
C PHE A 107 -4.08 7.09 15.52
N ILE A 108 -2.77 7.13 15.25
CA ILE A 108 -1.78 6.25 15.90
C ILE A 108 -1.62 6.65 17.36
N GLN A 109 -1.60 7.96 17.64
CA GLN A 109 -1.52 8.47 19.00
C GLN A 109 -2.73 8.01 19.83
N GLU A 110 -3.94 8.16 19.31
CA GLU A 110 -5.17 7.75 19.98
C GLU A 110 -5.16 6.25 20.30
N TRP A 111 -4.77 5.41 19.34
CA TRP A 111 -4.63 3.98 19.59
C TRP A 111 -3.62 3.69 20.71
N THR A 112 -2.47 4.34 20.66
CA THR A 112 -1.37 4.18 21.63
C THR A 112 -1.83 4.59 23.03
N THR A 113 -2.56 5.71 23.17
CA THR A 113 -3.11 6.19 24.44
C THR A 113 -4.13 5.20 25.01
N ARG A 114 -5.06 4.68 24.21
CA ARG A 114 -6.06 3.70 24.65
C ARG A 114 -5.47 2.35 25.05
N ASN A 115 -4.33 1.98 24.46
CA ASN A 115 -3.71 0.66 24.60
C ASN A 115 -2.34 0.72 25.29
N PHE A 116 -2.07 1.78 26.07
CA PHE A 116 -0.79 1.98 26.76
C PHE A 116 -0.39 0.77 27.61
N ASN A 117 -1.38 0.12 28.25
CA ASN A 117 -1.20 -1.05 29.10
C ASN A 117 -0.70 -2.30 28.34
N ILE A 118 -0.86 -2.39 27.02
CA ILE A 118 -0.40 -3.54 26.22
C ILE A 118 0.81 -3.22 25.33
N MET A 119 1.39 -2.02 25.41
CA MET A 119 2.51 -1.61 24.57
C MET A 119 3.77 -2.49 24.71
N HIS A 120 3.92 -3.18 25.83
CA HIS A 120 5.01 -4.11 26.09
C HIS A 120 4.72 -5.55 25.61
N ASP A 121 3.49 -5.84 25.19
CA ASP A 121 3.08 -7.16 24.70
C ASP A 121 2.94 -7.16 23.18
N MET A 122 4.07 -7.26 22.50
CA MET A 122 4.13 -7.34 21.04
C MET A 122 3.28 -8.48 20.47
N LYS A 123 3.15 -9.60 21.18
CA LYS A 123 2.33 -10.74 20.71
C LYS A 123 0.86 -10.37 20.66
N LYS A 124 0.39 -9.61 21.65
CA LYS A 124 -0.98 -9.10 21.69
C LYS A 124 -1.23 -8.05 20.63
N ILE A 125 -0.26 -7.15 20.38
CA ILE A 125 -0.38 -6.14 19.32
C ILE A 125 -0.45 -6.80 17.92
N VAL A 126 0.42 -7.78 17.64
CA VAL A 126 0.39 -8.54 16.38
C VAL A 126 -0.94 -9.27 16.21
N GLN A 127 -1.47 -9.88 17.27
CA GLN A 127 -2.78 -10.52 17.24
C GLN A 127 -3.88 -9.52 16.90
N ASN A 128 -3.95 -8.39 17.62
CA ASN A 128 -4.97 -7.36 17.39
C ASN A 128 -4.86 -6.77 15.97
N ALA A 129 -3.64 -6.60 15.44
CA ALA A 129 -3.42 -6.15 14.07
C ALA A 129 -3.97 -7.14 13.04
N ALA A 130 -3.68 -8.43 13.20
CA ALA A 130 -4.19 -9.47 12.31
C ALA A 130 -5.72 -9.57 12.36
N ASP A 131 -6.30 -9.58 13.56
CA ASP A 131 -7.75 -9.65 13.76
C ASP A 131 -8.45 -8.43 13.15
N GLY A 132 -7.87 -7.23 13.31
CA GLY A 132 -8.37 -5.99 12.73
C GLY A 132 -8.33 -5.96 11.21
N ILE A 133 -7.24 -6.45 10.60
CA ILE A 133 -7.15 -6.60 9.13
C ILE A 133 -8.24 -7.55 8.61
N ILE A 134 -8.41 -8.70 9.28
CA ILE A 134 -9.43 -9.69 8.91
C ILE A 134 -10.83 -9.10 9.02
N HIS A 135 -11.11 -8.38 10.11
CA HIS A 135 -12.40 -7.74 10.34
C HIS A 135 -12.73 -6.72 9.24
N GLU A 136 -11.82 -5.79 8.94
CA GLU A 136 -12.06 -4.76 7.94
C GLU A 136 -12.16 -5.34 6.53
N GLY A 137 -11.35 -6.36 6.21
CA GLY A 137 -11.46 -7.06 4.94
C GLY A 137 -12.80 -7.79 4.77
N HIS A 138 -13.33 -8.41 5.82
CA HIS A 138 -14.68 -8.98 5.82
C HIS A 138 -15.76 -7.93 5.52
N LEU A 139 -15.67 -6.74 6.13
CA LEU A 139 -16.60 -5.64 5.86
C LEU A 139 -16.54 -5.16 4.40
N LEU A 140 -15.40 -5.34 3.74
CA LEU A 140 -15.21 -5.01 2.32
C LEU A 140 -15.54 -6.17 1.36
N GLY A 141 -15.90 -7.35 1.88
CA GLY A 141 -16.09 -8.57 1.09
C GLY A 141 -14.79 -9.15 0.51
N GLN A 142 -13.66 -8.91 1.18
CA GLN A 142 -12.31 -9.36 0.82
C GLN A 142 -11.81 -10.45 1.80
N ASP A 143 -12.68 -11.40 2.16
CA ASP A 143 -12.44 -12.40 3.21
C ASP A 143 -11.16 -13.22 3.04
N ASN A 144 -10.88 -13.71 1.84
CA ASN A 144 -9.74 -14.58 1.55
C ASN A 144 -8.44 -13.76 1.54
N GLU A 145 -8.44 -12.59 0.91
CA GLU A 145 -7.31 -11.67 0.94
C GLU A 145 -6.98 -11.25 2.38
N ALA A 146 -7.99 -10.92 3.18
CA ALA A 146 -7.83 -10.48 4.56
C ALA A 146 -7.32 -11.60 5.49
N LYS A 147 -7.85 -12.82 5.32
CA LYS A 147 -7.33 -14.01 6.02
C LYS A 147 -5.87 -14.27 5.66
N TRP A 148 -5.50 -14.13 4.39
CA TRP A 148 -4.11 -14.31 3.96
C TRP A 148 -3.18 -13.29 4.62
N LEU A 149 -3.55 -12.00 4.59
CA LEU A 149 -2.80 -10.92 5.24
C LEU A 149 -2.65 -11.15 6.75
N GLY A 150 -3.77 -11.39 7.45
CA GLY A 150 -3.80 -11.61 8.89
C GLY A 150 -3.00 -12.84 9.31
N ASN A 151 -3.18 -13.97 8.62
CA ASN A 151 -2.44 -15.21 8.91
C ASN A 151 -0.94 -15.06 8.63
N THR A 152 -0.56 -14.35 7.57
CA THR A 152 0.85 -14.06 7.27
C THR A 152 1.48 -13.25 8.39
N LEU A 153 0.78 -12.23 8.92
CA LEU A 153 1.27 -11.48 10.08
C LEU A 153 1.40 -12.35 11.34
N LEU A 154 0.43 -13.23 11.59
CA LEU A 154 0.43 -14.14 12.75
C LEU A 154 1.58 -15.15 12.75
N GLN A 155 2.14 -15.51 11.59
CA GLN A 155 3.35 -16.35 11.51
C GLN A 155 4.54 -15.72 12.24
N PHE A 156 4.58 -14.39 12.35
CA PHE A 156 5.64 -13.63 13.01
C PHE A 156 5.31 -13.24 14.46
N LYS A 157 4.20 -13.73 15.03
CA LYS A 157 3.74 -13.35 16.38
C LYS A 157 4.76 -13.60 17.48
N ASN A 158 5.63 -14.60 17.33
CA ASN A 158 6.68 -14.93 18.29
C ASN A 158 8.09 -14.51 17.82
N SER A 159 8.17 -13.76 16.72
CA SER A 159 9.43 -13.29 16.13
C SER A 159 9.92 -12.01 16.80
N THR A 160 11.10 -11.55 16.40
CA THR A 160 11.64 -10.26 16.85
C THR A 160 10.84 -9.09 16.28
N GLU A 161 10.87 -7.93 16.95
CA GLU A 161 10.21 -6.71 16.43
C GLU A 161 10.66 -6.37 15.01
N LYS A 162 11.96 -6.53 14.73
CA LYS A 162 12.53 -6.34 13.41
C LYS A 162 11.88 -7.20 12.34
N GLU A 163 11.64 -8.48 12.62
CA GLU A 163 10.97 -9.39 11.69
C GLU A 163 9.48 -9.06 11.51
N ILE A 164 8.80 -8.70 12.61
CA ILE A 164 7.41 -8.23 12.58
C ILE A 164 7.30 -6.97 11.70
N ASN A 165 8.18 -6.00 11.87
CA ASN A 165 8.21 -4.76 11.08
C ASN A 165 8.51 -5.02 9.61
N LYS A 166 9.44 -5.93 9.28
CA LYS A 166 9.68 -6.35 7.89
C LYS A 166 8.42 -6.98 7.27
N CYS A 167 7.69 -7.79 8.03
CA CYS A 167 6.41 -8.34 7.59
C CYS A 167 5.37 -7.23 7.38
N CYS A 168 5.21 -6.29 8.32
CA CYS A 168 4.26 -5.19 8.19
C CYS A 168 4.55 -4.32 6.96
N VAL A 169 5.82 -4.00 6.69
CA VAL A 169 6.22 -3.29 5.46
C VAL A 169 5.86 -4.10 4.23
N ARG A 170 6.17 -5.41 4.20
CA ARG A 170 5.80 -6.29 3.07
C ARG A 170 4.31 -6.26 2.78
N LEU A 171 3.49 -6.56 3.80
CA LEU A 171 2.03 -6.55 3.69
C LEU A 171 1.51 -5.18 3.25
N TYR A 172 2.04 -4.11 3.84
CA TYR A 172 1.70 -2.75 3.42
C TYR A 172 2.03 -2.51 1.95
N THR A 173 3.09 -3.13 1.39
CA THR A 173 3.49 -2.99 -0.02
C THR A 173 2.86 -4.02 -0.97
N HIS A 174 1.99 -4.92 -0.54
CA HIS A 174 1.22 -5.75 -1.48
C HIS A 174 0.12 -4.92 -2.17
N GLU A 175 -0.17 -5.19 -3.45
CA GLU A 175 -1.41 -4.72 -4.09
C GLU A 175 -2.60 -5.38 -3.40
N SER A 176 -3.19 -4.64 -2.43
CA SER A 176 -4.17 -5.15 -1.49
C SER A 176 -5.12 -4.06 -1.01
N PHE A 177 -6.28 -4.45 -0.48
CA PHE A 177 -7.24 -3.51 0.12
C PHE A 177 -6.62 -2.76 1.31
N LEU A 178 -5.66 -3.37 2.02
CA LEU A 178 -5.09 -2.84 3.26
C LEU A 178 -4.39 -1.50 3.03
N TYR A 179 -3.63 -1.35 1.95
CA TYR A 179 -2.96 -0.08 1.62
C TYR A 179 -3.97 1.05 1.42
N ILE A 180 -4.99 0.80 0.61
CA ILE A 180 -6.00 1.79 0.24
C ILE A 180 -6.79 2.18 1.49
N LEU A 181 -7.28 1.18 2.23
CA LEU A 181 -8.09 1.36 3.42
C LEU A 181 -7.30 2.11 4.50
N LEU A 182 -6.11 1.65 4.87
CA LEU A 182 -5.31 2.26 5.93
C LEU A 182 -5.02 3.73 5.62
N ASN A 183 -4.56 4.03 4.41
CA ASN A 183 -4.25 5.40 4.04
C ASN A 183 -5.48 6.29 3.90
N LYS A 184 -6.63 5.74 3.48
CA LYS A 184 -7.90 6.47 3.50
C LYS A 184 -8.28 6.82 4.94
N THR A 185 -8.31 5.83 5.84
CA THR A 185 -8.63 5.99 7.26
C THR A 185 -7.77 7.07 7.91
N LEU A 186 -6.44 7.00 7.72
CA LEU A 186 -5.51 7.97 8.29
C LEU A 186 -5.73 9.38 7.74
N ARG A 187 -5.93 9.53 6.42
CA ARG A 187 -6.10 10.85 5.78
C ARG A 187 -7.44 11.50 6.10
N GLU A 188 -8.49 10.70 6.26
CA GLU A 188 -9.82 11.17 6.66
C GLU A 188 -9.95 11.36 8.17
N ASP A 189 -8.96 10.91 8.95
CA ASP A 189 -8.98 10.92 10.41
C ASP A 189 -10.17 10.11 10.97
N ASP A 190 -10.45 8.96 10.33
CA ASP A 190 -11.59 8.10 10.68
C ASP A 190 -11.33 7.34 11.99
N MET A 191 -11.67 7.99 13.10
CA MET A 191 -11.48 7.45 14.43
C MET A 191 -12.33 6.21 14.74
N SER A 192 -13.33 5.88 13.91
CA SER A 192 -14.15 4.68 14.13
C SER A 192 -13.37 3.39 13.89
N LYS A 193 -12.19 3.47 13.24
CA LYS A 193 -11.33 2.34 12.91
C LYS A 193 -10.08 2.24 13.77
N VAL A 194 -9.97 3.07 14.80
CA VAL A 194 -8.80 3.07 15.72
C VAL A 194 -8.57 1.69 16.30
N ASP A 195 -9.63 0.99 16.74
CA ASP A 195 -9.46 -0.30 17.41
C ASP A 195 -9.14 -1.44 16.43
N THR A 196 -9.47 -1.31 15.15
CA THR A 196 -9.24 -2.32 14.11
C THR A 196 -7.92 -2.10 13.36
N LEU A 197 -7.67 -0.88 12.86
CA LEU A 197 -6.48 -0.56 12.07
C LEU A 197 -5.35 0.08 12.88
N GLY A 198 -5.63 0.62 14.06
CA GLY A 198 -4.63 1.22 14.95
C GLY A 198 -3.44 0.31 15.30
N PRO A 199 -3.65 -0.98 15.65
CA PRO A 199 -2.53 -1.86 15.94
C PRO A 199 -1.59 -2.04 14.75
N PHE A 200 -2.13 -2.25 13.54
CA PHE A 200 -1.30 -2.38 12.34
C PHE A 200 -0.61 -1.06 11.97
N ALA A 201 -1.32 0.06 12.08
CA ALA A 201 -0.76 1.39 11.84
C ALA A 201 0.43 1.68 12.78
N TYR A 202 0.28 1.34 14.06
CA TYR A 202 1.35 1.45 15.06
C TYR A 202 2.55 0.56 14.69
N LEU A 203 2.31 -0.73 14.41
CA LEU A 203 3.39 -1.63 14.00
C LEU A 203 4.12 -1.09 12.77
N LEU A 204 3.41 -0.66 11.73
CA LEU A 204 4.03 -0.10 10.54
C LEU A 204 4.85 1.17 10.86
N HIS A 205 4.34 2.06 11.71
CA HIS A 205 5.04 3.28 12.14
C HIS A 205 6.36 2.98 12.87
N MET A 206 6.39 1.94 13.70
CA MET A 206 7.60 1.52 14.42
C MET A 206 8.71 1.00 13.49
N SER A 207 8.43 0.81 12.20
CA SER A 207 9.42 0.30 11.24
C SER A 207 10.61 1.26 11.08
N SER A 208 10.44 2.58 11.18
CA SER A 208 11.58 3.50 11.11
C SER A 208 12.51 3.40 12.32
N SER A 209 11.97 3.05 13.50
CA SER A 209 12.76 2.82 14.71
C SER A 209 13.46 1.46 14.69
N ASN A 210 12.79 0.43 14.18
CA ASN A 210 13.23 -0.96 14.27
C ASN A 210 14.04 -1.45 13.06
N LEU A 211 13.92 -0.77 11.92
CA LEU A 211 14.63 -1.07 10.68
C LEU A 211 15.66 0.02 10.35
N LYS A 212 16.54 0.33 11.31
CA LYS A 212 17.52 1.43 11.21
C LYS A 212 18.42 1.32 9.97
N GLU A 213 18.72 0.11 9.52
CA GLU A 213 19.52 -0.12 8.31
C GLU A 213 18.82 0.31 7.02
N HIS A 214 17.50 0.55 7.07
CA HIS A 214 16.68 1.00 5.95
C HIS A 214 16.36 2.49 6.01
N LEU A 215 16.84 3.24 7.01
CA LEU A 215 16.56 4.67 7.10
C LEU A 215 17.04 5.42 5.86
N TYR A 216 16.20 6.30 5.35
CA TYR A 216 16.48 7.08 4.15
C TYR A 216 16.55 8.57 4.45
N GLN A 217 17.55 9.23 3.85
CA GLN A 217 17.72 10.67 3.83
C GLN A 217 18.06 11.08 2.38
N GLY A 218 17.46 12.16 1.90
CA GLY A 218 17.62 12.64 0.53
C GLY A 218 16.30 12.98 -0.14
N ILE A 219 16.37 13.15 -1.46
CA ILE A 219 15.21 13.57 -2.26
C ILE A 219 14.42 12.36 -2.72
N VAL A 220 13.10 12.41 -2.50
CA VAL A 220 12.14 11.46 -3.04
C VAL A 220 11.04 12.17 -3.82
N TYR A 221 10.34 11.41 -4.63
CA TYR A 221 9.38 11.91 -5.60
C TYR A 221 8.04 11.21 -5.44
N ARG A 222 6.95 11.96 -5.58
CA ARG A 222 5.59 11.39 -5.58
C ARG A 222 4.75 12.05 -6.65
N GLY A 223 4.35 11.27 -7.64
CA GLY A 223 3.24 11.64 -8.51
C GLY A 223 1.93 11.63 -7.72
N ALA A 224 1.02 12.54 -8.05
CA ALA A 224 -0.32 12.56 -7.48
C ALA A 224 -1.31 13.21 -8.44
N LYS A 225 -2.56 12.74 -8.41
CA LYS A 225 -3.67 13.46 -9.01
C LYS A 225 -4.38 14.29 -7.93
N LEU A 226 -4.31 15.60 -8.05
CA LEU A 226 -4.97 16.54 -7.14
C LEU A 226 -6.05 17.35 -7.87
N GLU A 227 -7.15 17.59 -7.18
CA GLU A 227 -8.17 18.54 -7.63
C GLU A 227 -7.65 19.99 -7.52
N THR A 228 -8.23 20.90 -8.30
CA THR A 228 -7.82 22.31 -8.35
C THR A 228 -7.81 22.97 -6.97
N ASP A 229 -8.83 22.70 -6.14
CA ASP A 229 -8.92 23.27 -4.79
C ASP A 229 -7.80 22.79 -3.88
N MET A 230 -7.40 21.51 -4.00
CA MET A 230 -6.26 20.98 -3.25
C MET A 230 -4.96 21.65 -3.68
N ILE A 231 -4.74 21.85 -4.99
CA ILE A 231 -3.56 22.59 -5.49
C ILE A 231 -3.56 24.02 -4.94
N ASN A 232 -4.72 24.67 -4.87
CA ASN A 232 -4.87 25.99 -4.29
C ASN A 232 -4.55 26.02 -2.79
N ASP A 233 -4.87 24.96 -2.04
CA ASP A 233 -4.49 24.84 -0.63
C ASP A 233 -2.96 24.79 -0.47
N TYR A 234 -2.24 24.06 -1.33
CA TYR A 234 -0.77 24.09 -1.34
C TYR A 234 -0.24 25.50 -1.66
N LYS A 235 -0.84 26.21 -2.61
CA LYS A 235 -0.45 27.59 -2.95
C LYS A 235 -0.66 28.56 -1.79
N LYS A 236 -1.79 28.44 -1.07
CA LYS A 236 -2.05 29.24 0.14
C LYS A 236 -1.09 28.91 1.28
N ALA A 237 -0.69 27.65 1.38
CA ALA A 237 0.23 27.19 2.40
C ALA A 237 1.71 27.56 2.13
N LEU A 238 2.02 28.12 0.94
CA LEU A 238 3.35 28.62 0.61
C LEU A 238 3.72 29.76 1.58
N ASN A 239 4.78 29.56 2.37
CA ASN A 239 5.23 30.46 3.45
C ASN A 239 4.30 30.58 4.68
N ASP A 240 3.27 29.74 4.80
CA ASP A 240 2.29 29.79 5.90
C ASP A 240 2.54 28.72 6.98
N GLY A 241 3.81 28.36 7.16
CA GLY A 241 4.28 27.42 8.19
C GLY A 241 4.13 25.94 7.82
N CYS A 242 4.22 25.10 8.85
CA CYS A 242 4.27 23.65 8.74
C CYS A 242 2.89 23.05 8.38
N ARG A 243 2.91 21.97 7.60
CA ARG A 243 1.76 21.14 7.21
C ARG A 243 2.07 19.68 7.52
N SER A 244 1.02 18.86 7.60
CA SER A 244 1.19 17.44 7.90
C SER A 244 0.39 16.55 6.96
N TRP A 245 0.96 15.38 6.67
CA TRP A 245 0.27 14.27 6.02
C TRP A 245 -0.02 13.17 7.05
N ASN A 246 -1.30 13.00 7.41
CA ASN A 246 -1.69 11.98 8.39
C ASN A 246 -1.45 10.53 7.93
N GLY A 247 -1.53 10.28 6.62
CA GLY A 247 -1.32 8.94 6.05
C GLY A 247 0.16 8.62 5.84
N PHE A 248 0.46 7.33 5.75
CA PHE A 248 1.73 6.90 5.22
C PHE A 248 1.87 7.37 3.77
N THR A 249 3.06 7.79 3.38
CA THR A 249 3.29 8.34 2.04
C THR A 249 4.32 7.52 1.29
N SER A 250 3.84 6.74 0.33
CA SER A 250 4.69 6.03 -0.63
C SER A 250 5.30 7.03 -1.62
N THR A 251 6.62 6.97 -1.76
CA THR A 251 7.40 7.83 -2.66
C THR A 251 8.40 6.96 -3.41
N SER A 252 9.04 7.49 -4.45
CA SER A 252 10.10 6.80 -5.19
C SER A 252 11.35 7.66 -5.22
N ARG A 253 12.53 7.04 -5.17
CA ARG A 253 13.80 7.74 -5.48
C ARG A 253 13.94 8.06 -6.96
N ASN A 254 13.16 7.39 -7.81
CA ASN A 254 13.21 7.55 -9.25
C ASN A 254 12.21 8.63 -9.71
N ARG A 255 12.73 9.83 -10.01
CA ARG A 255 11.93 10.96 -10.52
C ARG A 255 11.14 10.59 -11.77
N GLN A 256 11.74 9.86 -12.70
CA GLN A 256 11.09 9.51 -13.97
C GLN A 256 9.91 8.56 -13.73
N TYR A 257 9.99 7.68 -12.73
CA TYR A 257 8.88 6.80 -12.38
C TYR A 257 7.74 7.57 -11.71
N ALA A 258 8.03 8.32 -10.65
CA ALA A 258 7.01 9.14 -9.99
C ALA A 258 6.37 10.16 -10.95
N GLY A 259 7.17 10.73 -11.86
CA GLY A 259 6.75 11.72 -12.85
C GLY A 259 5.69 11.23 -13.85
N LYS A 260 5.54 9.92 -14.06
CA LYS A 260 4.52 9.35 -14.97
C LYS A 260 3.09 9.49 -14.47
N PHE A 261 2.89 9.81 -13.18
CA PHE A 261 1.59 9.72 -12.54
C PHE A 261 1.01 11.09 -12.18
N GLY A 262 -0.28 11.29 -12.51
CA GLY A 262 -1.08 12.42 -12.07
C GLY A 262 -0.68 13.78 -12.67
N ASN A 263 -1.39 14.83 -12.25
CA ASN A 263 -1.18 16.23 -12.66
C ASN A 263 -0.22 17.00 -11.74
N VAL A 264 0.27 16.37 -10.67
CA VAL A 264 1.22 16.95 -9.72
C VAL A 264 2.41 16.03 -9.52
N LEU A 265 3.62 16.59 -9.40
CA LEU A 265 4.81 15.91 -8.91
C LEU A 265 5.30 16.63 -7.65
N PHE A 266 5.31 15.91 -6.52
CA PHE A 266 6.00 16.34 -5.33
C PHE A 266 7.49 16.00 -5.42
N ILE A 267 8.33 16.98 -5.11
CA ILE A 267 9.77 16.81 -4.87
C ILE A 267 9.98 17.05 -3.38
N ILE A 268 10.42 16.01 -2.67
CA ILE A 268 10.34 15.93 -1.22
C ILE A 268 11.75 15.78 -0.67
N ASP A 269 12.22 16.77 0.08
CA ASP A 269 13.53 16.74 0.73
C ASP A 269 13.42 16.18 2.16
N ILE A 270 13.91 14.96 2.36
CA ILE A 270 13.98 14.29 3.67
C ILE A 270 15.34 14.62 4.29
N LEU A 271 15.33 15.51 5.29
CA LEU A 271 16.55 16.06 5.92
C LEU A 271 17.09 15.20 7.05
N HIS A 272 16.21 14.53 7.78
CA HIS A 272 16.56 13.79 8.98
C HIS A 272 16.18 12.32 8.86
N SER A 273 17.15 11.44 9.05
CA SER A 273 16.91 10.00 9.17
C SER A 273 15.97 9.72 10.35
N GLY A 274 14.91 8.94 10.15
CA GLY A 274 13.98 8.51 11.21
C GLY A 274 12.50 8.61 10.86
N THR A 275 12.16 9.33 9.80
CA THR A 275 10.78 9.51 9.33
C THR A 275 10.49 8.82 8.00
N ALA A 276 11.53 8.32 7.33
CA ALA A 276 11.42 7.60 6.07
C ALA A 276 12.35 6.37 6.05
N ILE A 277 11.88 5.30 5.40
CA ILE A 277 12.65 4.07 5.17
C ILE A 277 12.63 3.68 3.68
N ASP A 278 13.77 3.25 3.15
CA ASP A 278 13.89 2.61 1.84
C ASP A 278 13.39 1.18 1.95
N VAL A 279 12.22 0.94 1.35
CA VAL A 279 11.53 -0.35 1.39
C VAL A 279 11.74 -1.14 0.10
N SER A 280 12.58 -0.69 -0.83
CA SER A 280 12.76 -1.35 -2.14
C SER A 280 13.22 -2.81 -2.01
N SER A 281 14.11 -3.10 -1.05
CA SER A 281 14.57 -4.47 -0.76
C SER A 281 13.61 -5.32 0.06
N LEU A 282 12.58 -4.70 0.64
CA LEU A 282 11.55 -5.37 1.44
C LEU A 282 10.30 -5.64 0.61
N SER A 283 10.01 -4.78 -0.38
CA SER A 283 8.88 -4.89 -1.30
C SER A 283 9.15 -5.90 -2.42
N GLU A 284 8.08 -6.54 -2.91
CA GLU A 284 8.13 -7.32 -4.14
C GLU A 284 8.41 -6.45 -5.38
N PHE A 285 8.17 -5.15 -5.27
CA PHE A 285 8.32 -4.15 -6.34
C PHE A 285 9.62 -3.35 -6.18
N SER A 286 10.74 -4.04 -5.98
CA SER A 286 12.05 -3.42 -5.79
C SER A 286 12.43 -2.38 -6.85
N ASN A 287 11.97 -2.57 -8.09
CA ASN A 287 12.20 -1.65 -9.20
C ASN A 287 11.53 -0.28 -9.01
N GLU A 288 10.49 -0.16 -8.17
CA GLU A 288 9.85 1.13 -7.90
C GLU A 288 10.75 2.05 -7.04
N GLU A 289 11.81 1.51 -6.44
CA GLU A 289 12.71 2.22 -5.54
C GLU A 289 11.93 2.95 -4.44
N GLU A 290 10.90 2.28 -3.90
CA GLU A 290 9.95 2.86 -2.96
C GLU A 290 10.64 3.27 -1.66
N VAL A 291 10.40 4.52 -1.25
CA VAL A 291 10.72 5.05 0.09
C VAL A 291 9.40 5.37 0.76
N LEU A 292 9.18 4.80 1.94
CA LEU A 292 7.97 4.98 2.73
C LEU A 292 8.21 6.06 3.78
N ILE A 293 7.46 7.15 3.71
CA ILE A 293 7.41 8.20 4.72
C ILE A 293 6.32 7.85 5.74
N ASN A 294 6.64 8.00 7.03
CA ASN A 294 5.74 7.71 8.15
C ASN A 294 4.47 8.58 8.14
N ALA A 295 3.41 8.01 8.70
CA ALA A 295 2.17 8.72 8.99
C ALA A 295 2.39 9.88 9.99
N GLY A 296 1.76 11.03 9.74
CA GLY A 296 1.91 12.25 10.54
C GLY A 296 3.17 13.05 10.20
N TRP A 297 3.72 12.88 9.00
CA TRP A 297 4.95 13.56 8.61
C TRP A 297 4.71 15.04 8.34
N ASN A 298 5.56 15.87 8.95
CA ASN A 298 5.48 17.32 8.95
C ASN A 298 6.45 17.91 7.94
N PHE A 299 5.98 18.92 7.19
CA PHE A 299 6.74 19.55 6.11
C PHE A 299 6.33 21.00 5.89
N SER A 300 7.22 21.76 5.27
CA SER A 300 6.96 23.08 4.70
C SER A 300 6.97 23.02 3.18
N ILE A 301 6.27 23.97 2.55
CA ILE A 301 6.25 24.11 1.09
C ILE A 301 7.26 25.19 0.73
N ASN A 302 8.25 24.84 -0.08
CA ASN A 302 9.32 25.75 -0.48
C ASN A 302 8.97 26.53 -1.75
N SER A 303 8.43 25.83 -2.76
CA SER A 303 8.10 26.43 -4.04
C SER A 303 7.05 25.60 -4.78
N ILE A 304 6.33 26.28 -5.67
CA ILE A 304 5.33 25.69 -6.55
C ILE A 304 5.54 26.27 -7.94
N GLU A 305 5.77 25.42 -8.92
CA GLU A 305 6.06 25.80 -10.31
C GLU A 305 5.37 24.84 -11.28
N PHE A 306 5.39 25.17 -12.57
CA PHE A 306 4.95 24.26 -13.62
C PHE A 306 6.17 23.72 -14.36
N ASP A 307 6.12 22.45 -14.76
CA ASP A 307 7.07 21.95 -15.75
C ASP A 307 6.64 22.34 -17.17
N HIS A 308 7.49 22.00 -18.13
CA HIS A 308 7.27 22.25 -19.56
C HIS A 308 6.00 21.59 -20.13
N ASP A 309 5.50 20.52 -19.50
CA ASP A 309 4.31 19.77 -19.94
C ASP A 309 3.03 20.27 -19.22
N GLY A 310 3.13 21.33 -18.40
CA GLY A 310 2.01 21.89 -17.66
C GLY A 310 1.65 21.11 -16.38
N LYS A 311 2.53 20.21 -15.92
CA LYS A 311 2.39 19.52 -14.64
C LYS A 311 2.80 20.44 -13.49
N GLN A 312 2.04 20.44 -12.40
CA GLN A 312 2.41 21.22 -11.20
C GLN A 312 3.54 20.50 -10.46
N ILE A 313 4.65 21.18 -10.24
CA ILE A 313 5.76 20.71 -9.41
C ILE A 313 5.66 21.42 -8.06
N ILE A 314 5.62 20.65 -6.97
CA ILE A 314 5.54 21.17 -5.60
C ILE A 314 6.78 20.68 -4.85
N HIS A 315 7.64 21.60 -4.46
CA HIS A 315 8.82 21.31 -3.65
C HIS A 315 8.44 21.44 -2.18
N ILE A 316 8.57 20.35 -1.45
CA ILE A 316 8.34 20.31 0.00
C ILE A 316 9.60 19.84 0.71
N LYS A 317 9.77 20.30 1.94
CA LYS A 317 10.93 20.00 2.75
C LYS A 317 10.48 19.62 4.15
N GLN A 318 11.14 18.61 4.72
CA GLN A 318 10.93 18.24 6.11
C GLN A 318 11.14 19.46 7.01
N ASP A 319 10.20 19.70 7.92
CA ASP A 319 10.32 20.73 8.96
C ASP A 319 11.19 20.27 10.12
#